data_AF-A0A3L7QET6-F1
#
_entry.id   AF-A0A3L7QET6-F1
#
_cell.length_a   1.000
_cell.length_b   1.000
_cell.length_c   1.000
_cell.angle_alpha   90.00
_cell.angle_beta   90.00
_cell.angle_gamma   90.00
#
_symmetry.space_group_name_H-M   'P 1'
#
loop_
_entity.id
_entity.type
_entity.pdbx_description
1 polymer ?
#
loop_
_entity_poly.entity_id
_entity_poly.type
_entity_poly.pdbx_seq_one_letter_code
_entity_poly.pdbx_strand_id
1 'polypeptide(L)'
;DPLTPPFIDLFPKMQHRPYNSPDAGVLGAAFNPVKADGEDVASMRLRYIETPQFHRRRDLLQQLDSFREKTDRVAPMDQNYQRAFDVLGSSRLVEALDVEKEDTHIRERYGRGTAKHIGDGAPLWNDQLLMARRLVEAGVRVVTVAYGFWDTHGNNFNHLKTHLPTFDTGLSALIEDLHARGLDRDVLVVVWGEFGRTPKINKDAGRDHWAPVQTALLAGGGLPMGQIIGSTDASAGYAATRPVPYRDVLATIYDTMGIDTRQMIRDAADRPIAILPEEARAIRELVS
;
A
#
# COMPACT_ATOMS: atom_id res chain seq x y z
N ASP A 1 -19.92 1.33 2.02
CA ASP A 1 -20.33 2.59 1.40
C ASP A 1 -19.88 2.53 -0.06
N PRO A 2 -20.80 2.58 -1.04
CA PRO A 2 -20.44 2.51 -2.45
C PRO A 2 -19.56 3.68 -2.93
N LEU A 3 -19.44 4.76 -2.16
CA LEU A 3 -18.59 5.92 -2.50
C LEU A 3 -17.13 5.79 -2.03
N THR A 4 -16.83 4.82 -1.17
CA THR A 4 -15.46 4.59 -0.68
C THR A 4 -14.76 3.56 -1.58
N PRO A 5 -13.64 3.92 -2.25
CA PRO A 5 -12.91 2.98 -3.06
C PRO A 5 -12.30 1.91 -2.14
N PRO A 6 -12.31 0.63 -2.55
CA PRO A 6 -11.77 -0.44 -1.73
C PRO A 6 -10.23 -0.36 -1.62
N PHE A 7 -9.56 0.24 -2.61
CA PHE A 7 -8.10 0.28 -2.69
C PHE A 7 -7.62 1.70 -3.05
N ILE A 8 -6.77 2.27 -2.20
CA ILE A 8 -6.04 3.52 -2.46
C ILE A 8 -4.54 3.25 -2.45
N ASP A 9 -3.86 3.78 -3.46
CA ASP A 9 -2.40 3.74 -3.55
C ASP A 9 -1.81 5.12 -3.24
N LEU A 10 -1.03 5.21 -2.15
CA LEU A 10 -0.31 6.42 -1.73
C LEU A 10 1.13 6.46 -2.28
N PHE A 11 1.51 5.54 -3.17
CA PHE A 11 2.84 5.53 -3.77
C PHE A 11 3.09 6.86 -4.50
N PRO A 12 4.16 7.60 -4.14
CA PRO A 12 4.57 8.71 -4.96
C PRO A 12 5.13 8.21 -6.29
N LYS A 13 5.15 9.11 -7.27
CA LYS A 13 5.78 8.87 -8.56
C LYS A 13 7.30 8.84 -8.44
N MET A 14 7.87 7.64 -8.28
CA MET A 14 9.32 7.37 -8.32
C MET A 14 9.99 7.84 -9.62
N GLN A 15 11.30 8.10 -9.55
CA GLN A 15 12.07 8.62 -10.69
C GLN A 15 12.24 7.60 -11.83
N HIS A 16 12.38 6.31 -11.52
CA HIS A 16 12.51 5.23 -12.51
C HIS A 16 11.18 4.52 -12.74
N ARG A 17 10.65 4.59 -13.97
CA ARG A 17 9.51 3.77 -14.42
C ARG A 17 10.05 2.49 -15.05
N PRO A 18 9.45 1.30 -14.84
CA PRO A 18 8.05 1.06 -14.43
C PRO A 18 7.85 0.64 -12.97
N TYR A 19 8.83 0.84 -12.08
CA TYR A 19 8.86 0.25 -10.73
C TYR A 19 7.91 0.93 -9.71
N ASN A 20 6.76 1.45 -10.15
CA ASN A 20 5.84 2.21 -9.31
C ASN A 20 4.36 2.03 -9.69
N SER A 21 3.55 1.84 -8.63
CA SER A 21 2.12 1.49 -8.58
C SER A 21 1.76 0.22 -9.35
N PRO A 22 1.41 -0.89 -8.67
CA PRO A 22 0.86 -2.05 -9.35
C PRO A 22 -0.46 -1.66 -10.04
N ASP A 23 -0.62 -2.09 -11.28
CA ASP A 23 -1.95 -2.15 -11.87
C ASP A 23 -2.71 -3.35 -11.29
N ALA A 24 -3.99 -3.47 -11.65
CA ALA A 24 -4.82 -4.59 -11.24
C ALA A 24 -4.41 -5.95 -11.85
N GLY A 25 -3.35 -5.97 -12.67
CA GLY A 25 -2.86 -7.13 -13.37
C GLY A 25 -3.97 -7.84 -14.14
N VAL A 26 -4.15 -9.12 -13.81
CA VAL A 26 -5.09 -10.01 -14.49
C VAL A 26 -6.56 -9.64 -14.29
N LEU A 27 -6.90 -8.90 -13.22
CA LEU A 27 -8.27 -8.44 -12.97
C LEU A 27 -8.70 -7.33 -13.94
N GLY A 28 -7.73 -6.68 -14.59
CA GLY A 28 -7.96 -5.64 -15.58
C GLY A 28 -8.26 -4.27 -14.97
N ALA A 29 -8.27 -3.26 -15.84
CA ALA A 29 -8.25 -1.85 -15.45
C ALA A 29 -9.37 -1.44 -14.48
N ALA A 30 -10.53 -2.10 -14.52
CA ALA A 30 -11.65 -1.86 -13.63
C ALA A 30 -11.35 -2.10 -12.14
N PHE A 31 -10.24 -2.74 -11.79
CA PHE A 31 -9.83 -2.97 -10.41
C PHE A 31 -8.59 -2.16 -10.02
N ASN A 32 -8.17 -1.21 -10.86
CA ASN A 32 -7.02 -0.36 -10.56
C ASN A 32 -7.22 0.43 -9.25
N PRO A 33 -6.16 0.63 -8.46
CA PRO A 33 -6.23 1.51 -7.30
C PRO A 33 -6.57 2.94 -7.71
N VAL A 34 -7.22 3.65 -6.80
CA VAL A 34 -7.26 5.10 -6.86
C VAL A 34 -5.91 5.63 -6.40
N LYS A 35 -5.17 6.29 -7.28
CA LYS A 35 -3.89 6.91 -6.95
C LYS A 35 -4.12 8.23 -6.22
N ALA A 36 -3.44 8.39 -5.11
CA ALA A 36 -3.44 9.61 -4.31
C ALA A 36 -1.98 10.00 -3.99
N ASP A 37 -1.23 10.37 -5.03
CA ASP A 37 0.11 10.95 -4.88
C ASP A 37 0.02 12.48 -4.68
N GLY A 38 1.13 13.14 -4.31
CA GLY A 38 1.11 14.57 -3.98
C GLY A 38 0.59 15.51 -5.09
N GLU A 39 0.75 15.14 -6.37
CA GLU A 39 0.19 15.90 -7.50
C GLU A 39 -1.32 15.63 -7.64
N ASP A 40 -1.72 14.37 -7.50
CA ASP A 40 -3.11 13.96 -7.55
C ASP A 40 -3.90 14.50 -6.35
N VAL A 41 -3.39 14.45 -5.12
CA VAL A 41 -4.01 15.00 -3.90
C VAL A 41 -4.17 16.53 -3.99
N ALA A 42 -3.18 17.24 -4.54
CA ALA A 42 -3.30 18.67 -4.81
C ALA A 42 -4.37 18.94 -5.89
N SER A 43 -4.44 18.13 -6.93
CA SER A 43 -5.49 18.21 -7.95
C SER A 43 -6.87 17.84 -7.40
N MET A 44 -6.95 16.91 -6.44
CA MET A 44 -8.17 16.50 -5.76
C MET A 44 -8.68 17.61 -4.84
N ARG A 45 -7.79 18.26 -4.08
CA ARG A 45 -8.09 19.44 -3.26
C ARG A 45 -8.56 20.63 -4.10
N LEU A 46 -7.95 20.88 -5.26
CA LEU A 46 -8.34 21.96 -6.18
C LEU A 46 -9.70 21.70 -6.85
N ARG A 47 -10.06 20.43 -7.12
CA ARG A 47 -11.35 20.08 -7.75
C ARG A 47 -12.55 20.13 -6.81
N TYR A 48 -12.34 20.05 -5.49
CA TYR A 48 -13.41 20.20 -4.50
C TYR A 48 -14.01 21.61 -4.47
N ILE A 49 -13.31 22.63 -5.00
CA ILE A 49 -13.71 24.04 -4.93
C ILE A 49 -14.55 24.51 -6.15
N GLU A 50 -14.71 23.72 -7.23
CA GLU A 50 -15.56 24.07 -8.39
C GLU A 50 -16.75 23.12 -8.59
N THR A 51 -17.65 23.08 -7.61
CA THR A 51 -18.87 22.25 -7.57
C THR A 51 -19.76 22.33 -8.84
N PRO A 52 -19.96 23.51 -9.49
CA PRO A 52 -20.82 23.59 -10.68
C PRO A 52 -20.23 22.96 -11.94
N GLN A 53 -18.90 23.05 -12.12
CA GLN A 53 -18.23 22.45 -13.27
C GLN A 53 -18.07 20.93 -13.11
N PHE A 54 -17.97 20.47 -11.86
CA PHE A 54 -17.92 19.05 -11.50
C PHE A 54 -19.19 18.30 -11.95
N HIS A 55 -20.38 18.81 -11.59
CA HIS A 55 -21.65 18.21 -12.03
C HIS A 55 -21.79 18.21 -13.55
N ARG A 56 -21.44 19.32 -14.22
CA ARG A 56 -21.54 19.42 -15.68
C ARG A 56 -20.61 18.45 -16.42
N ARG A 57 -19.41 18.17 -15.90
CA ARG A 57 -18.50 17.14 -16.46
C ARG A 57 -19.01 15.72 -16.21
N ARG A 58 -19.57 15.43 -15.04
CA ARG A 58 -20.20 14.13 -14.76
C ARG A 58 -21.38 13.86 -15.69
N ASP A 59 -22.23 14.85 -15.89
CA ASP A 59 -23.41 14.74 -16.76
C ASP A 59 -22.99 14.56 -18.24
N LEU A 60 -21.92 15.23 -18.68
CA LEU A 60 -21.33 15.04 -20.02
C LEU A 60 -20.72 13.64 -20.20
N LEU A 61 -20.06 13.09 -19.17
CA LEU A 61 -19.53 11.72 -19.21
C LEU A 61 -20.65 10.69 -19.25
N GLN A 62 -21.72 10.86 -18.46
CA GLN A 62 -22.91 10.00 -18.55
C GLN A 62 -23.59 10.06 -19.91
N GLN A 63 -23.62 11.23 -20.55
CA GLN A 63 -24.12 11.39 -21.92
C GLN A 63 -23.21 10.71 -22.96
N LEU A 64 -21.89 10.72 -22.75
CA LEU A 64 -20.94 10.03 -23.61
C LEU A 64 -21.01 8.50 -23.42
N ASP A 65 -21.20 8.04 -22.19
CA ASP A 65 -21.32 6.62 -21.83
C ASP A 65 -22.60 6.02 -22.44
N SER A 66 -23.73 6.71 -22.30
CA SER A 66 -25.00 6.31 -22.92
C SER A 66 -24.99 6.38 -24.46
N PHE A 67 -24.04 7.13 -25.04
CA PHE A 67 -23.78 7.12 -26.47
C PHE A 67 -22.89 5.93 -26.88
N ARG A 68 -21.88 5.58 -26.07
CA ARG A 68 -20.98 4.44 -26.29
C ARG A 68 -21.68 3.09 -26.11
N GLU A 69 -22.60 2.94 -25.15
CA GLU A 69 -23.43 1.74 -24.99
C GLU A 69 -24.28 1.42 -26.24
N LYS A 70 -24.57 2.42 -27.07
CA LYS A 70 -25.27 2.23 -28.36
C LYS A 70 -24.33 1.85 -29.50
N THR A 71 -23.02 1.78 -29.26
CA THR A 71 -21.99 1.50 -30.26
C THR A 71 -21.06 0.40 -29.73
N ASP A 72 -21.37 -0.87 -30.07
CA ASP A 72 -20.78 -2.14 -29.57
C ASP A 72 -19.25 -2.37 -29.75
N ARG A 73 -18.38 -1.34 -29.80
CA ARG A 73 -16.97 -1.52 -30.23
C ARG A 73 -15.88 -0.78 -29.45
N VAL A 74 -16.10 -0.39 -28.20
CA VAL A 74 -15.02 0.23 -27.40
C VAL A 74 -14.92 -0.41 -26.01
N ALA A 75 -13.71 -0.89 -25.68
CA ALA A 75 -13.39 -1.48 -24.38
C ALA A 75 -13.53 -0.45 -23.23
N PRO A 76 -13.96 -0.86 -22.02
CA PRO A 76 -14.32 0.06 -20.95
C PRO A 76 -13.06 0.65 -20.28
N MET A 77 -12.65 1.83 -20.74
CA MET A 77 -11.66 2.69 -20.07
C MET A 77 -12.31 3.54 -18.94
N ASP A 78 -13.65 3.66 -18.91
CA ASP A 78 -14.38 4.72 -18.19
C ASP A 78 -14.70 4.45 -16.70
N GLN A 79 -14.71 3.20 -16.23
CA GLN A 79 -15.02 2.89 -14.81
C GLN A 79 -13.99 3.52 -13.84
N ASN A 80 -12.75 3.68 -14.28
CA ASN A 80 -11.69 4.33 -13.51
C ASN A 80 -11.93 5.83 -13.33
N TYR A 81 -12.48 6.48 -14.35
CA TYR A 81 -12.84 7.89 -14.26
C TYR A 81 -14.02 8.10 -13.32
N GLN A 82 -15.08 7.30 -13.45
CA GLN A 82 -16.25 7.41 -12.57
C GLN A 82 -15.90 7.20 -11.09
N ARG A 83 -15.05 6.22 -10.74
CA ARG A 83 -14.59 6.05 -9.35
C ARG A 83 -13.71 7.20 -8.86
N ALA A 84 -12.83 7.72 -9.70
CA ALA A 84 -12.06 8.92 -9.35
C ALA A 84 -13.00 10.12 -9.09
N PHE A 85 -14.09 10.24 -9.86
CA PHE A 85 -15.14 11.25 -9.62
C PHE A 85 -15.91 11.00 -8.31
N ASP A 86 -16.27 9.76 -8.00
CA ASP A 86 -16.98 9.44 -6.75
C ASP A 86 -16.10 9.68 -5.50
N VAL A 87 -14.80 9.38 -5.60
CA VAL A 87 -13.79 9.69 -4.57
C VAL A 87 -13.71 11.19 -4.32
N LEU A 88 -13.61 11.98 -5.40
CA LEU A 88 -13.60 13.44 -5.37
C LEU A 88 -14.91 14.04 -4.81
N GLY A 89 -16.01 13.32 -4.94
CA GLY A 89 -17.33 13.71 -4.42
C GLY A 89 -17.54 13.40 -2.94
N SER A 90 -16.75 12.51 -2.34
CA SER A 90 -16.88 12.17 -0.92
C SER A 90 -16.02 13.12 -0.05
N SER A 91 -16.67 13.96 0.76
CA SER A 91 -15.97 14.83 1.71
C SER A 91 -15.03 14.03 2.63
N ARG A 92 -15.48 12.84 3.06
CA ARG A 92 -14.75 11.98 4.01
C ARG A 92 -13.36 11.55 3.53
N LEU A 93 -13.18 11.22 2.26
CA LEU A 93 -11.86 10.80 1.74
C LEU A 93 -10.89 11.97 1.59
N VAL A 94 -11.39 13.11 1.09
CA VAL A 94 -10.60 14.34 1.02
C VAL A 94 -10.16 14.78 2.41
N GLU A 95 -11.02 14.63 3.42
CA GLU A 95 -10.69 14.89 4.82
C GLU A 95 -9.70 13.89 5.41
N ALA A 96 -9.77 12.62 5.00
CA ALA A 96 -8.83 11.61 5.44
C ALA A 96 -7.41 11.86 4.91
N LEU A 97 -7.28 12.35 3.67
CA LEU A 97 -6.00 12.77 3.07
C LEU A 97 -5.46 14.07 3.69
N ASP A 98 -6.30 14.86 4.35
CA ASP A 98 -5.92 16.13 4.97
C ASP A 98 -5.41 15.93 6.40
N VAL A 99 -4.13 15.59 6.55
CA VAL A 99 -3.47 15.39 7.85
C VAL A 99 -3.39 16.65 8.71
N GLU A 100 -3.57 17.84 8.14
CA GLU A 100 -3.62 19.10 8.90
C GLU A 100 -4.88 19.18 9.78
N LYS A 101 -5.89 18.34 9.52
CA LYS A 101 -7.08 18.19 10.36
C LYS A 101 -6.88 17.23 11.54
N GLU A 102 -5.72 16.62 11.68
CA GLU A 102 -5.39 15.80 12.86
C GLU A 102 -4.88 16.70 14.00
N ASP A 103 -5.09 16.26 15.25
CA ASP A 103 -4.45 16.90 16.40
C ASP A 103 -2.93 16.95 16.20
N THR A 104 -2.36 18.14 16.44
CA THR A 104 -0.92 18.40 16.31
C THR A 104 -0.08 17.41 17.10
N HIS A 105 -0.50 17.01 18.30
CA HIS A 105 0.24 16.07 19.13
C HIS A 105 0.32 14.67 18.50
N ILE A 106 -0.77 14.20 17.89
CA ILE A 106 -0.80 12.92 17.18
C ILE A 106 0.13 13.00 15.97
N ARG A 107 0.05 14.06 15.19
CA ARG A 107 0.92 14.23 14.02
C ARG A 107 2.39 14.37 14.40
N GLU A 108 2.70 15.03 15.51
CA GLU A 108 4.06 15.11 16.05
C GLU A 108 4.61 13.75 16.48
N ARG A 109 3.77 12.88 17.05
CA ARG A 109 4.16 11.50 17.40
C ARG A 109 4.59 10.67 16.19
N TYR A 110 3.89 10.82 15.06
CA TYR A 110 4.31 10.17 13.81
C TYR A 110 5.63 10.74 13.28
N GLY A 111 6.02 11.96 13.67
CA GLY A 111 7.25 12.62 13.21
C GLY A 111 7.22 12.89 11.71
N ARG A 112 6.61 14.00 11.28
CA ARG A 112 6.31 14.43 9.88
C ARG A 112 7.24 13.91 8.76
N GLY A 113 8.56 13.87 9.00
CA GLY A 113 9.55 13.43 8.03
C GLY A 113 9.71 14.45 6.89
N THR A 114 9.90 13.97 5.66
CA THR A 114 10.01 14.82 4.47
C THR A 114 9.29 14.21 3.28
N ALA A 115 8.52 15.00 2.54
CA ALA A 115 7.89 14.60 1.28
C ALA A 115 8.86 14.65 0.08
N LYS A 116 10.14 14.99 0.30
CA LYS A 116 11.15 15.04 -0.76
C LYS A 116 11.63 13.64 -1.10
N HIS A 117 11.66 13.32 -2.39
CA HIS A 117 12.21 12.07 -2.90
C HIS A 117 13.69 11.92 -2.51
N ILE A 118 14.11 10.68 -2.28
CA ILE A 118 15.47 10.33 -1.89
C ILE A 118 16.05 9.44 -2.98
N GLY A 119 16.93 10.01 -3.81
CA GLY A 119 17.41 9.33 -5.01
C GLY A 119 16.23 8.94 -5.92
N ASP A 120 16.20 7.68 -6.33
CA ASP A 120 15.11 7.04 -7.05
C ASP A 120 14.04 6.41 -6.15
N GLY A 121 14.25 6.38 -4.83
CA GLY A 121 13.34 5.84 -3.84
C GLY A 121 12.27 6.81 -3.34
N ALA A 122 11.39 6.27 -2.50
CA ALA A 122 10.29 6.99 -1.89
C ALA A 122 10.78 7.99 -0.82
N PRO A 123 10.00 9.04 -0.53
CA PRO A 123 10.31 9.97 0.53
C PRO A 123 10.23 9.28 1.92
N LEU A 124 10.94 9.83 2.91
CA LEU A 124 10.74 9.49 4.32
C LEU A 124 9.56 10.29 4.88
N TRP A 125 8.34 10.03 4.38
CA TRP A 125 7.17 10.88 4.66
C TRP A 125 6.19 10.20 5.60
N ASN A 126 6.33 10.46 6.91
CA ASN A 126 5.49 9.80 7.92
C ASN A 126 4.03 10.25 7.91
N ASP A 127 3.71 11.42 7.35
CA ASP A 127 2.30 11.78 7.15
C ASP A 127 1.59 10.78 6.23
N GLN A 128 2.29 10.00 5.38
CA GLN A 128 1.65 8.92 4.59
C GLN A 128 1.10 7.80 5.46
N LEU A 129 1.79 7.48 6.55
CA LEU A 129 1.33 6.48 7.52
C LEU A 129 0.09 6.99 8.26
N LEU A 130 0.09 8.29 8.62
CA LEU A 130 -1.07 8.96 9.23
C LEU A 130 -2.26 9.03 8.26
N MET A 131 -2.03 9.37 6.99
CA MET A 131 -3.05 9.32 5.94
C MET A 131 -3.61 7.91 5.79
N ALA A 132 -2.76 6.88 5.78
CA ALA A 132 -3.20 5.50 5.68
C ALA A 132 -4.16 5.12 6.82
N ARG A 133 -3.85 5.48 8.07
CA ARG A 133 -4.77 5.28 9.20
C ARG A 133 -6.10 5.99 8.98
N ARG A 134 -6.07 7.28 8.60
CA ARG A 134 -7.29 8.08 8.36
C ARG A 134 -8.13 7.53 7.21
N LEU A 135 -7.50 7.00 6.16
CA LEU A 135 -8.18 6.37 5.03
C LEU A 135 -8.88 5.07 5.43
N VAL A 136 -8.23 4.25 6.27
CA VAL A 136 -8.85 3.05 6.83
C VAL A 136 -10.04 3.40 7.72
N GLU A 137 -9.93 4.43 8.57
CA GLU A 137 -11.06 4.98 9.32
C GLU A 137 -12.17 5.53 8.41
N ALA A 138 -11.82 6.01 7.22
CA ALA A 138 -12.78 6.45 6.20
C ALA A 138 -13.46 5.28 5.45
N GLY A 139 -13.04 4.04 5.70
CA GLY A 139 -13.62 2.81 5.17
C GLY A 139 -12.86 2.17 4.00
N VAL A 140 -11.66 2.69 3.68
CA VAL A 140 -10.80 2.08 2.64
C VAL A 140 -10.29 0.73 3.14
N ARG A 141 -10.35 -0.31 2.30
CA ARG A 141 -10.02 -1.68 2.70
C ARG A 141 -8.55 -2.03 2.55
N VAL A 142 -7.88 -1.43 1.57
CA VAL A 142 -6.45 -1.61 1.31
C VAL A 142 -5.82 -0.25 1.04
N VAL A 143 -4.74 0.05 1.75
CA VAL A 143 -3.90 1.23 1.51
C VAL A 143 -2.46 0.78 1.32
N THR A 144 -1.84 1.15 0.21
CA THR A 144 -0.42 0.87 -0.04
C THR A 144 0.42 2.12 0.16
N VAL A 145 1.57 1.96 0.83
CA VAL A 145 2.53 3.04 1.08
C VAL A 145 3.91 2.59 0.61
N ALA A 146 4.54 3.40 -0.24
CA ALA A 146 5.96 3.28 -0.53
C ALA A 146 6.72 4.23 0.39
N TYR A 147 7.77 3.75 1.04
CA TYR A 147 8.44 4.50 2.09
C TYR A 147 9.95 4.40 1.95
N GLY A 148 10.64 5.54 1.89
CA GLY A 148 12.10 5.62 1.92
C GLY A 148 12.84 5.00 0.73
N PHE A 149 14.16 5.06 0.80
CA PHE A 149 15.09 4.42 -0.14
C PHE A 149 15.89 3.32 0.56
N TRP A 150 15.72 2.06 0.13
CA TRP A 150 16.34 0.88 0.76
C TRP A 150 17.39 0.18 -0.11
N ASP A 151 17.49 0.56 -1.40
CA ASP A 151 18.43 -0.04 -2.35
C ASP A 151 19.84 0.59 -2.27
N THR A 152 20.40 0.63 -1.07
CA THR A 152 21.74 1.19 -0.78
C THR A 152 22.92 0.29 -1.21
N HIS A 153 23.36 0.41 -2.47
CA HIS A 153 24.59 -0.20 -2.98
C HIS A 153 25.89 0.50 -2.56
N GLY A 154 25.79 1.63 -1.86
CA GLY A 154 26.93 2.35 -1.26
C GLY A 154 26.49 3.19 -0.06
N ASN A 155 27.44 3.58 0.79
CA ASN A 155 27.22 4.45 1.96
C ASN A 155 26.03 4.03 2.87
N ASN A 156 25.77 2.71 2.97
CA ASN A 156 24.60 2.14 3.63
C ASN A 156 24.47 2.60 5.09
N PHE A 157 25.58 2.62 5.82
CA PHE A 157 25.55 2.90 7.27
C PHE A 157 25.14 4.34 7.60
N ASN A 158 25.65 5.33 6.86
CA ASN A 158 25.24 6.72 7.09
C ASN A 158 23.81 6.97 6.62
N HIS A 159 23.41 6.32 5.51
CA HIS A 159 22.05 6.39 5.01
C HIS A 159 21.03 5.83 6.02
N LEU A 160 21.28 4.62 6.53
CA LEU A 160 20.37 3.94 7.47
C LEU A 160 20.34 4.58 8.86
N LYS A 161 21.40 5.26 9.30
CA LYS A 161 21.40 6.02 10.58
C LYS A 161 20.31 7.08 10.65
N THR A 162 19.87 7.63 9.51
CA THR A 162 18.77 8.60 9.45
C THR A 162 17.45 7.94 9.05
N HIS A 163 17.50 6.96 8.14
CA HIS A 163 16.29 6.28 7.64
C HIS A 163 15.60 5.45 8.71
N LEU A 164 16.34 4.58 9.41
CA LEU A 164 15.75 3.64 10.36
C LEU A 164 15.01 4.37 11.51
N PRO A 165 15.57 5.39 12.19
CA PRO A 165 14.84 6.09 13.25
C PRO A 165 13.59 6.81 12.76
N THR A 166 13.63 7.38 11.55
CA THR A 166 12.47 8.11 10.99
C THR A 166 11.36 7.13 10.65
N PHE A 167 11.71 5.99 10.06
CA PHE A 167 10.77 4.91 9.78
C PHE A 167 10.16 4.32 11.06
N ASP A 168 11.01 3.99 12.03
CA ASP A 168 10.62 3.42 13.32
C ASP A 168 9.65 4.34 14.07
N THR A 169 9.91 5.66 14.09
CA THR A 169 9.01 6.66 14.70
C THR A 169 7.63 6.64 14.05
N GLY A 170 7.56 6.66 12.71
CA GLY A 170 6.28 6.66 12.00
C GLY A 170 5.51 5.35 12.12
N LEU A 171 6.21 4.22 12.01
CA LEU A 171 5.60 2.88 12.06
C LEU A 171 5.11 2.53 13.47
N SER A 172 5.91 2.80 14.50
CA SER A 172 5.48 2.57 15.89
C SER A 172 4.27 3.43 16.24
N ALA A 173 4.28 4.72 15.85
CA ALA A 173 3.13 5.60 16.03
C ALA A 173 1.87 5.07 15.33
N LEU A 174 1.98 4.56 14.10
CA LEU A 174 0.85 3.94 13.39
C LEU A 174 0.27 2.75 14.16
N ILE A 175 1.13 1.82 14.59
CA ILE A 175 0.70 0.61 15.31
C ILE A 175 0.03 0.98 16.64
N GLU A 176 0.64 1.88 17.40
CA GLU A 176 0.12 2.34 18.69
C GLU A 176 -1.19 3.13 18.55
N ASP A 177 -1.32 3.95 17.51
CA ASP A 177 -2.52 4.72 17.20
C ASP A 177 -3.69 3.79 16.80
N LEU A 178 -3.43 2.75 16.00
CA LEU A 178 -4.43 1.72 15.70
C LEU A 178 -4.92 1.00 16.96
N HIS A 179 -4.00 0.65 17.88
CA HIS A 179 -4.37 0.08 19.17
C HIS A 179 -5.19 1.05 20.03
N ALA A 180 -4.76 2.31 20.16
CA ALA A 180 -5.46 3.31 20.96
C ALA A 180 -6.89 3.59 20.46
N ARG A 181 -7.13 3.37 19.16
CA ARG A 181 -8.43 3.53 18.50
C ARG A 181 -9.27 2.26 18.49
N GLY A 182 -8.75 1.14 18.98
CA GLY A 182 -9.42 -0.16 18.94
C GLY A 182 -9.51 -0.77 17.53
N LEU A 183 -8.66 -0.32 16.60
CA LEU A 183 -8.60 -0.80 15.21
C LEU A 183 -7.61 -1.96 15.03
N ASP A 184 -6.84 -2.35 16.04
CA ASP A 184 -5.83 -3.41 15.95
C ASP A 184 -6.43 -4.80 15.66
N ARG A 185 -7.73 -4.99 15.94
CA ARG A 185 -8.47 -6.21 15.59
C ARG A 185 -8.90 -6.23 14.12
N ASP A 186 -9.15 -5.07 13.52
CA ASP A 186 -9.73 -4.94 12.18
C ASP A 186 -8.70 -4.59 11.09
N VAL A 187 -7.53 -4.09 11.49
CA VAL A 187 -6.51 -3.56 10.57
C VAL A 187 -5.22 -4.35 10.71
N LEU A 188 -4.83 -5.02 9.63
CA LEU A 188 -3.52 -5.67 9.51
C LEU A 188 -2.53 -4.71 8.83
N VAL A 189 -1.49 -4.34 9.56
CA VAL A 189 -0.32 -3.63 9.02
C VAL A 189 0.71 -4.65 8.58
N VAL A 190 1.16 -4.56 7.33
CA VAL A 190 2.21 -5.42 6.77
C VAL A 190 3.34 -4.54 6.24
N VAL A 191 4.55 -4.78 6.74
CA VAL A 191 5.78 -4.13 6.28
C VAL A 191 6.71 -5.20 5.76
N TRP A 192 7.03 -5.13 4.47
CA TRP A 192 7.94 -6.07 3.83
C TRP A 192 8.58 -5.45 2.59
N GLY A 193 9.64 -6.08 2.09
CA GLY A 193 10.30 -5.72 0.84
C GLY A 193 10.18 -6.80 -0.23
N GLU A 194 10.86 -6.57 -1.35
CA GLU A 194 10.93 -7.51 -2.47
C GLU A 194 12.00 -8.60 -2.25
N PHE A 195 13.12 -8.27 -1.61
CA PHE A 195 14.22 -9.18 -1.29
C PHE A 195 15.11 -8.57 -0.19
N GLY A 196 16.03 -9.39 0.35
CA GLY A 196 16.99 -8.94 1.36
C GLY A 196 18.23 -8.29 0.77
N ARG A 197 19.20 -8.02 1.66
CA ARG A 197 20.50 -7.44 1.31
C ARG A 197 21.62 -8.36 1.75
N THR A 198 22.68 -8.42 0.96
CA THR A 198 23.83 -9.31 1.22
C THR A 198 24.36 -9.10 2.64
N PRO A 199 24.68 -10.18 3.38
CA PRO A 199 25.44 -10.11 4.64
C PRO A 199 26.78 -9.39 4.51
N LYS A 200 27.45 -9.63 3.38
CA LYS A 200 28.76 -9.09 3.06
C LYS A 200 28.63 -7.63 2.62
N ILE A 201 29.41 -6.76 3.24
CA ILE A 201 29.52 -5.35 2.85
C ILE A 201 30.41 -5.26 1.61
N ASN A 202 29.96 -4.52 0.59
CA ASN A 202 30.72 -4.32 -0.63
C ASN A 202 31.80 -3.23 -0.46
N LYS A 203 32.62 -2.99 -1.50
CA LYS A 203 33.74 -2.03 -1.45
C LYS A 203 33.30 -0.57 -1.21
N ASP A 204 32.05 -0.24 -1.50
CA ASP A 204 31.48 1.11 -1.44
C ASP A 204 30.70 1.33 -0.11
N ALA A 205 30.95 0.46 0.88
CA ALA A 205 30.23 0.41 2.16
C ALA A 205 28.70 0.25 2.00
N GLY A 206 28.28 -0.42 0.92
CA GLY A 206 26.91 -0.81 0.63
C GLY A 206 26.63 -2.29 0.84
N ARG A 207 25.42 -2.72 0.47
CA ARG A 207 25.00 -4.11 0.41
C ARG A 207 24.25 -4.35 -0.90
N ASP A 208 24.54 -5.46 -1.57
CA ASP A 208 23.92 -5.83 -2.85
C ASP A 208 22.64 -6.67 -2.67
N HIS A 209 21.89 -6.90 -3.76
CA HIS A 209 20.65 -7.69 -3.77
C HIS A 209 20.86 -9.11 -3.24
N TRP A 210 19.91 -9.59 -2.45
CA TRP A 210 19.99 -10.91 -1.82
C TRP A 210 18.62 -11.58 -1.70
N ALA A 211 18.27 -12.37 -2.73
CA ALA A 211 17.02 -13.12 -2.79
C ALA A 211 16.81 -14.23 -1.73
N PRO A 212 17.85 -14.89 -1.18
CA PRO A 212 17.64 -16.07 -0.32
C PRO A 212 16.85 -15.82 0.97
N VAL A 213 16.89 -14.61 1.54
CA VAL A 213 16.19 -14.31 2.78
C VAL A 213 15.90 -12.82 2.94
N GLN A 214 14.75 -12.51 3.54
CA GLN A 214 14.40 -11.20 4.04
C GLN A 214 13.50 -11.34 5.28
N THR A 215 12.99 -10.22 5.78
CA THR A 215 12.08 -10.16 6.92
C THR A 215 10.78 -9.47 6.54
N ALA A 216 9.68 -9.87 7.16
CA ALA A 216 8.39 -9.18 7.10
C ALA A 216 7.92 -8.91 8.54
N LEU A 217 7.32 -7.75 8.77
CA LEU A 217 6.68 -7.37 10.03
C LEU A 217 5.18 -7.30 9.81
N LEU A 218 4.43 -7.98 10.67
CA LEU A 218 2.97 -7.95 10.70
C LEU A 218 2.52 -7.43 12.07
N ALA A 219 1.51 -6.56 12.08
CA ALA A 219 0.90 -6.03 13.30
C ALA A 219 -0.62 -5.87 13.15
N GLY A 220 -1.40 -6.29 14.14
CA GLY A 220 -2.86 -6.18 14.14
C GLY A 220 -3.59 -7.27 13.34
N GLY A 221 -4.75 -6.94 12.78
CA GLY A 221 -5.64 -7.85 12.06
C GLY A 221 -6.28 -8.93 12.94
N GLY A 222 -6.29 -8.73 14.27
CA GLY A 222 -6.81 -9.71 15.21
C GLY A 222 -5.93 -10.95 15.42
N LEU A 223 -4.80 -11.04 14.71
CA LEU A 223 -3.87 -12.16 14.75
C LEU A 223 -3.10 -12.22 16.11
N PRO A 224 -2.56 -13.38 16.51
CA PRO A 224 -1.76 -13.53 17.72
C PRO A 224 -0.39 -12.84 17.56
N MET A 225 -0.24 -11.67 18.17
CA MET A 225 0.96 -10.84 18.10
C MET A 225 2.05 -11.22 19.11
N GLY A 226 3.23 -10.58 19.01
CA GLY A 226 4.32 -10.74 19.97
C GLY A 226 5.21 -11.96 19.70
N GLN A 227 5.26 -12.42 18.45
CA GLN A 227 5.98 -13.62 18.05
C GLN A 227 7.19 -13.31 17.16
N ILE A 228 8.21 -14.16 17.22
CA ILE A 228 9.27 -14.25 16.23
C ILE A 228 9.12 -15.60 15.53
N ILE A 229 8.87 -15.58 14.22
CA ILE A 229 8.64 -16.79 13.43
C ILE A 229 9.86 -17.05 12.55
N GLY A 230 10.60 -18.10 12.89
CA GLY A 230 11.84 -18.47 12.21
C GLY A 230 13.05 -17.63 12.60
N SER A 231 14.17 -17.92 11.96
CA SER A 231 15.44 -17.25 12.20
C SER A 231 16.34 -17.35 10.98
N THR A 232 17.37 -16.52 10.93
CA THR A 232 18.48 -16.64 9.97
C THR A 232 19.68 -17.37 10.56
N ASP A 233 20.63 -17.74 9.70
CA ASP A 233 21.95 -18.19 10.14
C ASP A 233 22.76 -17.05 10.81
N ALA A 234 23.92 -17.37 11.38
CA ALA A 234 24.76 -16.40 12.09
C ALA A 234 25.24 -15.23 11.21
N SER A 235 25.21 -15.38 9.89
CA SER A 235 25.55 -14.32 8.94
C SER A 235 24.35 -13.49 8.49
N ALA A 236 23.13 -13.88 8.87
CA ALA A 236 21.87 -13.39 8.32
C ALA A 236 21.73 -13.62 6.79
N GLY A 237 22.42 -14.62 6.24
CA GLY A 237 22.44 -14.90 4.80
C GLY A 237 21.37 -15.87 4.33
N TYR A 238 20.96 -16.81 5.16
CA TYR A 238 19.94 -17.79 4.81
C TYR A 238 18.99 -18.01 5.98
N ALA A 239 17.77 -18.46 5.69
CA ALA A 239 16.85 -18.93 6.72
C ALA A 239 17.43 -20.18 7.41
N ALA A 240 17.57 -20.15 8.73
CA ALA A 240 18.05 -21.26 9.53
C ALA A 240 16.90 -22.09 10.10
N THR A 241 15.82 -21.44 10.55
CA THR A 241 14.65 -22.11 11.10
C THR A 241 13.37 -21.55 10.52
N ARG A 242 12.37 -22.42 10.34
CA ARG A 242 10.99 -22.08 9.95
C ARG A 242 10.93 -21.01 8.83
N PRO A 243 11.44 -21.28 7.61
CA PRO A 243 11.30 -20.36 6.50
C PRO A 243 9.81 -20.12 6.18
N VAL A 244 9.48 -18.89 5.83
CA VAL A 244 8.14 -18.48 5.39
C VAL A 244 8.25 -17.94 3.96
N PRO A 245 7.68 -18.62 2.96
CA PRO A 245 7.67 -18.11 1.60
C PRO A 245 6.66 -16.95 1.46
N TYR A 246 6.90 -16.04 0.50
CA TYR A 246 6.01 -14.89 0.23
C TYR A 246 4.54 -15.28 0.05
N ARG A 247 4.30 -16.40 -0.65
CA ARG A 247 2.94 -16.92 -0.87
C ARG A 247 2.19 -17.19 0.43
N ASP A 248 2.88 -17.56 1.51
CA ASP A 248 2.26 -17.85 2.81
C ASP A 248 1.92 -16.56 3.56
N VAL A 249 2.73 -15.51 3.39
CA VAL A 249 2.39 -14.16 3.88
C VAL A 249 1.15 -13.64 3.16
N LEU A 250 1.09 -13.76 1.83
CA LEU A 250 -0.10 -13.39 1.04
C LEU A 250 -1.32 -14.20 1.45
N ALA A 251 -1.16 -15.52 1.65
CA ALA A 251 -2.26 -16.37 2.12
C ALA A 251 -2.78 -15.91 3.49
N THR A 252 -1.90 -15.48 4.39
CA THR A 252 -2.29 -14.94 5.70
C THR A 252 -3.07 -13.63 5.55
N ILE A 253 -2.63 -12.72 4.68
CA ILE A 253 -3.33 -11.46 4.40
C ILE A 253 -4.74 -11.75 3.85
N TYR A 254 -4.85 -12.64 2.87
CA TYR A 254 -6.15 -12.99 2.27
C TYR A 254 -7.07 -13.69 3.26
N ASP A 255 -6.54 -14.56 4.11
CA ASP A 255 -7.30 -15.18 5.19
C ASP A 255 -7.86 -14.13 6.18
N THR A 256 -7.04 -13.15 6.59
CA THR A 256 -7.50 -12.02 7.43
C THR A 256 -8.57 -11.16 6.74
N MET A 257 -8.56 -11.09 5.40
CA MET A 257 -9.59 -10.40 4.62
C MET A 257 -10.85 -11.25 4.37
N GLY A 258 -10.87 -12.53 4.79
CA GLY A 258 -11.95 -13.46 4.50
C GLY A 258 -12.01 -13.93 3.05
N ILE A 259 -10.89 -13.86 2.32
CA ILE A 259 -10.76 -14.29 0.93
C ILE A 259 -10.29 -15.74 0.89
N ASP A 260 -11.10 -16.61 0.27
CA ASP A 260 -10.71 -18.00 0.04
C ASP A 260 -9.62 -18.09 -1.05
N THR A 261 -8.40 -18.35 -0.59
CA THR A 261 -7.19 -18.45 -1.42
C THR A 261 -7.22 -19.57 -2.46
N ARG A 262 -8.15 -20.54 -2.34
CA ARG A 262 -8.31 -21.63 -3.31
C ARG A 262 -9.23 -21.27 -4.48
N GLN A 263 -9.86 -20.10 -4.44
CA GLN A 263 -10.72 -19.66 -5.53
C GLN A 263 -9.90 -19.32 -6.79
N MET A 264 -10.57 -19.43 -7.92
CA MET A 264 -10.08 -19.00 -9.22
C MET A 264 -10.73 -17.66 -9.55
N ILE A 265 -9.92 -16.68 -9.94
CA ILE A 265 -10.38 -15.45 -10.58
C ILE A 265 -10.34 -15.61 -12.10
N ARG A 266 -11.11 -14.79 -12.81
CA ARG A 266 -11.14 -14.80 -14.28
C ARG A 266 -10.44 -13.57 -14.81
N ASP A 267 -9.55 -13.76 -15.77
CA ASP A 267 -8.87 -12.64 -16.43
C ASP A 267 -9.76 -11.99 -17.50
N ALA A 268 -9.23 -10.97 -18.18
CA ALA A 268 -9.93 -10.27 -19.26
C ALA A 268 -10.31 -11.16 -20.47
N ALA A 269 -9.69 -12.33 -20.62
CA ALA A 269 -9.99 -13.32 -21.64
C ALA A 269 -10.85 -14.49 -21.09
N ASP A 270 -11.46 -14.30 -19.90
CA ASP A 270 -12.27 -15.28 -19.18
C ASP A 270 -11.51 -16.57 -18.80
N ARG A 271 -10.19 -16.52 -18.71
CA ARG A 271 -9.37 -17.67 -18.30
C ARG A 271 -9.33 -17.76 -16.77
N PRO A 272 -9.56 -18.95 -16.19
CA PRO A 272 -9.44 -19.12 -14.74
C PRO A 272 -7.97 -19.08 -14.32
N ILE A 273 -7.67 -18.27 -13.31
CA ILE A 273 -6.35 -18.09 -12.70
C ILE A 273 -6.51 -18.27 -11.19
N ALA A 274 -5.67 -19.11 -10.59
CA ALA A 274 -5.66 -19.28 -9.14
C ALA A 274 -5.23 -17.98 -8.47
N ILE A 275 -5.91 -17.59 -7.39
CA ILE A 275 -5.55 -16.38 -6.61
C ILE A 275 -4.14 -16.53 -6.04
N LEU A 276 -3.81 -17.72 -5.52
CA LEU A 276 -2.47 -18.10 -5.08
C LEU A 276 -2.13 -19.52 -5.56
N PRO A 277 -0.83 -19.88 -5.62
CA PRO A 277 -0.42 -21.25 -5.88
C PRO A 277 -1.02 -22.24 -4.89
N GLU A 278 -1.26 -23.48 -5.33
CA GLU A 278 -1.93 -24.51 -4.51
C GLU A 278 -1.18 -24.83 -3.21
N GLU A 279 0.14 -24.58 -3.14
CA GLU A 279 0.96 -24.81 -1.96
C GLU A 279 0.92 -23.65 -0.95
N ALA A 280 0.28 -22.53 -1.27
CA ALA A 280 0.19 -21.38 -0.38
C ALA A 280 -0.64 -21.73 0.86
N ARG A 281 -0.09 -21.49 2.05
CA ARG A 281 -0.78 -21.73 3.32
C ARG A 281 -0.62 -20.52 4.20
N ALA A 282 -1.70 -20.09 4.87
CA ALA A 282 -1.57 -19.07 5.90
C ALA A 282 -0.56 -19.52 6.97
N ILE A 283 0.15 -18.56 7.56
CA ILE A 283 1.18 -18.81 8.56
C ILE A 283 0.48 -19.40 9.78
N ARG A 284 0.65 -20.71 10.01
CA ARG A 284 -0.03 -21.48 11.08
C ARG A 284 0.15 -20.90 12.49
N GLU A 285 1.21 -20.15 12.73
CA GLU A 285 1.45 -19.48 14.01
C GLU A 285 0.59 -18.22 14.19
N LEU A 286 0.00 -17.70 13.11
CA LEU A 286 -0.84 -16.50 13.06
C LEU A 286 -2.33 -16.82 12.84
N VAL A 287 -2.67 -17.99 12.29
CA VAL A 287 -4.06 -18.40 12.10
C VAL A 287 -4.42 -19.49 13.09
N SER A 288 -5.48 -19.29 13.85
CA SER A 288 -5.98 -20.19 14.90
C SER A 288 -7.44 -20.56 14.67
#